data_AF-A0A7L9BSD1-F1
#
_entry.id   AF-A0A7L9BSD1-F1
#
_cell.length_a   1.000
_cell.length_b   1.000
_cell.length_c   1.000
_cell.angle_alpha   90.00
_cell.angle_beta   90.00
_cell.angle_gamma   90.00
#
_symmetry.space_group_name_H-M   'P 1'
#
loop_
_entity.id
_entity.type
_entity.pdbx_description
1 polymer ?
#
loop_
_entity_poly.entity_id
_entity_poly.type
_entity_poly.pdbx_seq_one_letter_code
_entity_poly.pdbx_strand_id
1 'polypeptide(L)'
;MEEDMYVPPEQATALTPASEIARRLKPLIGQQLRLTGKTRTDGANLRKLVAATLASGNLPAAAKEGSWRCVPPKGKGVPSLLREYVDTYIVTSGNSYNLQVWNRDPSSPSVQIEYTDGATLLANQVRFVLVRVDTTSHRVRCVAVLSPDYIVNRFGKFGKPTVKQQLIITPTARQRVYEAPGSMVFLPDDPRVAKRTVARVDLSGCNFHGEPEAGRLLSMEAIKAIVASRVIGAVLEPKATKTRGQALEQLVASALGYKVSDKDVMIGGYPDIRHQALEVKVQDAPTVDLGRYSPQFEEEVAGCAGFTSKSVRYLIALTDATTGKCRGVVLCPGAHLGDQFTYVADESFKCQRSIPMAFFEQMEGMSVANP
;
A
#
# COMPACT_ATOMS: atom_id res chain seq x y z
N MET A 1 4.35 19.39 23.59
CA MET A 1 4.46 17.97 23.99
C MET A 1 4.30 17.00 22.83
N GLU A 2 3.16 16.95 22.11
CA GLU A 2 3.04 16.07 20.92
C GLU A 2 3.77 16.65 19.70
N GLU A 3 3.78 17.98 19.53
CA GLU A 3 4.54 18.66 18.47
C GLU A 3 6.06 18.45 18.58
N ASP A 4 6.57 18.29 19.80
CA ASP A 4 7.99 18.08 20.07
C ASP A 4 8.50 16.72 19.58
N MET A 5 7.60 15.78 19.28
CA MET A 5 7.93 14.46 18.74
C MET A 5 8.40 14.51 17.29
N TYR A 6 8.08 15.58 16.57
CA TYR A 6 8.41 15.77 15.15
C TYR A 6 9.72 16.56 14.93
N VAL A 7 10.46 16.83 16.00
CA VAL A 7 11.80 17.42 15.98
C VAL A 7 12.79 16.38 16.52
N PRO A 8 13.96 16.18 15.89
CA PRO A 8 14.94 15.19 16.33
C PRO A 8 15.54 15.56 17.70
N PRO A 9 16.19 14.61 18.39
CA PRO A 9 16.93 14.89 19.63
C PRO A 9 18.03 15.92 19.38
N GLU A 10 18.40 16.70 20.41
CA GLU A 10 19.45 17.72 20.32
C GLU A 10 20.78 17.16 19.84
N GLN A 11 21.06 15.89 20.17
CA GLN A 11 22.24 15.16 19.72
C GLN A 11 21.83 13.78 19.20
N ALA A 12 22.50 13.30 18.15
CA ALA A 12 22.24 11.99 17.57
C ALA A 12 22.38 10.83 18.58
N THR A 13 23.26 10.99 19.57
CA THR A 13 23.53 10.01 20.64
C THR A 13 22.51 10.02 21.77
N ALA A 14 21.63 11.03 21.84
CA ALA A 14 20.69 11.20 22.94
C ALA A 14 19.40 10.34 22.80
N LEU A 15 19.35 9.45 21.81
CA LEU A 15 18.20 8.58 21.59
C LEU A 15 17.97 7.63 22.76
N THR A 16 16.73 7.54 23.24
CA THR A 16 16.36 6.61 24.31
C THR A 16 16.66 5.15 23.87
N PRO A 17 17.21 4.30 24.75
CA PRO A 17 17.41 2.88 24.46
C PRO A 17 16.10 2.17 24.10
N ALA A 18 16.15 1.21 23.17
CA ALA A 18 14.95 0.51 22.70
C ALA A 18 14.18 -0.21 23.84
N SER A 19 14.90 -0.76 24.82
CA SER A 19 14.32 -1.39 26.02
C SER A 19 13.50 -0.40 26.86
N GLU A 20 13.98 0.83 26.98
CA GLU A 20 13.30 1.89 27.70
C GLU A 20 12.08 2.42 26.92
N ILE A 21 12.18 2.53 25.59
CA ILE A 21 11.02 2.81 24.73
C ILE A 21 9.95 1.74 24.91
N ALA A 22 10.32 0.45 24.87
CA ALA A 22 9.38 -0.64 25.10
C ALA A 22 8.75 -0.57 26.50
N ARG A 23 9.53 -0.28 27.54
CA ARG A 23 9.00 -0.08 28.90
C ARG A 23 7.96 1.03 28.96
N ARG A 24 8.22 2.17 28.32
CA ARG A 24 7.30 3.32 28.25
C ARG A 24 6.04 3.05 27.45
N LEU A 25 6.10 2.15 26.47
CA LEU A 25 4.94 1.74 25.67
C LEU A 25 4.09 0.65 26.33
N LYS A 26 4.52 0.08 27.46
CA LYS A 26 3.76 -0.92 28.22
C LYS A 26 2.32 -0.50 28.56
N PRO A 27 2.01 0.77 28.90
CA PRO A 27 0.65 1.21 29.15
C PRO A 27 -0.30 1.07 27.96
N LEU A 28 0.20 0.91 26.73
CA LEU A 28 -0.64 0.66 25.55
C LEU A 28 -1.31 -0.72 25.61
N ILE A 29 -0.72 -1.69 26.29
CA ILE A 29 -1.27 -3.05 26.36
C ILE A 29 -2.67 -3.02 26.97
N GLY A 30 -3.63 -3.62 26.28
CA GLY A 30 -5.04 -3.62 26.65
C GLY A 30 -5.81 -2.36 26.28
N GLN A 31 -5.17 -1.25 25.86
CA GLN A 31 -5.88 -0.06 25.40
C GLN A 31 -6.65 -0.32 24.10
N GLN A 32 -7.71 0.45 23.89
CA GLN A 32 -8.53 0.34 22.69
C GLN A 32 -7.94 1.20 21.55
N LEU A 33 -7.61 0.56 20.43
CA LEU A 33 -7.29 1.21 19.15
C LEU A 33 -8.33 0.77 18.12
N ARG A 34 -9.39 1.57 17.96
CA ARG A 34 -10.47 1.29 17.00
C ARG A 34 -9.91 1.33 15.57
N LEU A 35 -9.97 0.20 14.90
CA LEU A 35 -9.56 0.07 13.51
C LEU A 35 -10.73 0.47 12.62
N THR A 36 -10.51 1.46 11.77
CA THR A 36 -11.52 1.99 10.84
C THR A 36 -11.57 1.21 9.53
N GLY A 37 -10.59 0.31 9.30
CA GLY A 37 -10.41 -0.39 8.04
C GLY A 37 -9.68 0.44 6.98
N LYS A 38 -9.43 1.73 7.25
CA LYS A 38 -8.68 2.64 6.38
C LYS A 38 -7.23 2.70 6.85
N THR A 39 -6.35 1.94 6.20
CA THR A 39 -4.95 1.75 6.60
C THR A 39 -4.20 3.06 6.91
N ARG A 40 -4.39 4.12 6.11
CA ARG A 40 -3.74 5.42 6.34
C ARG A 40 -4.24 6.10 7.61
N THR A 41 -5.55 6.05 7.85
CA THR A 41 -6.18 6.62 9.05
C THR A 41 -5.76 5.85 10.30
N ASP A 42 -5.82 4.52 10.24
CA ASP A 42 -5.44 3.65 11.35
C ASP A 42 -3.96 3.85 11.71
N GLY A 43 -3.07 3.91 10.71
CA GLY A 43 -1.65 4.22 10.91
C GLY A 43 -1.41 5.60 11.52
N ALA A 44 -2.17 6.62 11.11
CA ALA A 44 -2.07 7.95 11.71
C ALA A 44 -2.55 7.97 13.18
N ASN A 45 -3.65 7.27 13.48
CA ASN A 45 -4.18 7.14 14.84
C ASN A 45 -3.20 6.40 15.76
N LEU A 46 -2.61 5.30 15.29
CA LEU A 46 -1.56 4.59 16.04
C LEU A 46 -0.38 5.54 16.33
N ARG A 47 0.08 6.28 15.32
CA ARG A 47 1.23 7.18 15.47
C ARG A 47 0.99 8.23 16.56
N LYS A 48 -0.19 8.85 16.59
CA LYS A 48 -0.59 9.80 17.63
C LYS A 48 -0.63 9.15 19.02
N LEU A 49 -1.20 7.95 19.10
CA LEU A 49 -1.28 7.20 20.36
C LEU A 49 0.13 6.86 20.91
N VAL A 50 1.03 6.38 20.05
CA VAL A 50 2.42 6.10 20.39
C VAL A 50 3.15 7.38 20.79
N ALA A 51 2.99 8.47 20.03
CA ALA A 51 3.60 9.76 20.33
C ALA A 51 3.16 10.30 21.70
N ALA A 52 1.87 10.32 21.98
CA ALA A 52 1.31 10.75 23.26
C ALA A 52 1.83 9.88 24.42
N THR A 53 1.92 8.56 24.22
CA THR A 53 2.42 7.64 25.25
C THR A 53 3.89 7.90 25.54
N LEU A 54 4.73 8.07 24.52
CA LEU A 54 6.15 8.38 24.70
C LEU A 54 6.37 9.76 25.33
N ALA A 55 5.56 10.76 24.94
CA ALA A 55 5.64 12.13 25.46
C ALA A 55 5.23 12.26 26.93
N SER A 56 4.50 11.28 27.47
CA SER A 56 4.22 11.21 28.91
C SER A 56 5.45 10.86 29.77
N GLY A 57 6.53 10.36 29.13
CA GLY A 57 7.82 10.10 29.76
C GLY A 57 8.87 11.19 29.48
N ASN A 58 10.08 10.99 30.01
CA ASN A 58 11.21 11.90 29.78
C ASN A 58 11.77 11.74 28.36
N LEU A 59 11.37 12.65 27.47
CA LEU A 59 11.91 12.72 26.11
C LEU A 59 13.32 13.33 26.10
N PRO A 60 14.17 12.94 25.13
CA PRO A 60 15.42 13.66 24.85
C PRO A 60 15.15 15.14 24.55
N ALA A 61 16.11 16.02 24.89
CA ALA A 61 16.00 17.44 24.59
C ALA A 61 15.81 17.73 23.09
N ALA A 62 15.12 18.81 22.77
CA ALA A 62 14.87 19.30 21.42
C ALA A 62 16.12 19.81 20.71
N ALA A 63 16.37 19.32 19.49
CA ALA A 63 17.24 20.02 18.57
C ALA A 63 16.69 21.43 18.33
N LYS A 64 17.59 22.40 18.34
CA LYS A 64 17.25 23.79 18.10
C LYS A 64 16.92 23.98 16.63
N GLU A 65 16.08 24.96 16.33
CA GLU A 65 15.82 25.34 14.94
C GLU A 65 17.13 25.72 14.25
N GLY A 66 17.31 25.25 13.01
CA GLY A 66 18.55 25.45 12.25
C GLY A 66 19.74 24.58 12.66
N SER A 67 19.66 23.80 13.75
CA SER A 67 20.77 22.92 14.19
C SER A 67 20.78 21.55 13.50
N TRP A 68 19.82 21.29 12.61
CA TRP A 68 19.67 20.03 11.91
C TRP A 68 18.96 20.23 10.57
N ARG A 69 19.13 19.27 9.67
CA ARG A 69 18.38 19.18 8.41
C ARG A 69 17.94 17.75 8.10
N CYS A 70 16.80 17.65 7.45
CA CYS A 70 16.33 16.43 6.83
C CYS A 70 17.03 16.26 5.47
N VAL A 71 17.78 15.18 5.29
CA VAL A 71 18.59 14.96 4.08
C VAL A 71 17.76 14.44 2.91
N PRO A 72 16.87 13.43 3.08
CA PRO A 72 16.02 12.97 1.99
C PRO A 72 15.07 14.07 1.48
N PRO A 73 14.99 14.28 0.16
CA PRO A 73 14.10 15.29 -0.43
C PRO A 73 12.65 15.10 0.06
N LYS A 74 12.02 16.21 0.47
CA LYS A 74 10.64 16.23 1.01
C LYS A 74 10.43 15.30 2.22
N GLY A 75 11.51 14.88 2.90
CA GLY A 75 11.47 13.92 4.00
C GLY A 75 11.02 12.51 3.62
N LYS A 76 11.14 12.13 2.35
CA LYS A 76 10.74 10.78 1.91
C LYS A 76 11.53 9.70 2.66
N GLY A 77 10.81 8.78 3.28
CA GLY A 77 11.39 7.63 3.98
C GLY A 77 11.88 7.93 5.39
N VAL A 78 11.88 9.19 5.81
CA VAL A 78 12.27 9.59 7.18
C VAL A 78 11.12 9.26 8.14
N PRO A 79 11.39 8.67 9.33
CA PRO A 79 10.34 8.41 10.31
C PRO A 79 9.71 9.72 10.79
N SER A 80 8.39 9.73 11.00
CA SER A 80 7.74 10.97 11.44
C SER A 80 7.98 11.29 12.93
N LEU A 81 8.18 10.28 13.78
CA LEU A 81 8.48 10.49 15.20
C LEU A 81 9.99 10.63 15.38
N LEU A 82 10.52 11.81 15.04
CA LEU A 82 11.95 12.12 15.00
C LEU A 82 12.61 12.14 16.37
N ARG A 83 11.90 12.60 17.41
CA ARG A 83 12.42 12.73 18.78
C ARG A 83 13.02 11.45 19.34
N GLU A 84 12.35 10.34 19.07
CA GLU A 84 12.78 8.98 19.47
C GLU A 84 13.22 8.15 18.25
N TYR A 85 13.16 8.75 17.07
CA TYR A 85 13.58 8.18 15.79
C TYR A 85 12.96 6.81 15.51
N VAL A 86 11.61 6.78 15.54
CA VAL A 86 10.81 5.56 15.40
C VAL A 86 9.74 5.66 14.31
N ASP A 87 9.44 4.52 13.69
CA ASP A 87 8.25 4.33 12.86
C ASP A 87 7.26 3.36 13.52
N THR A 88 5.97 3.59 13.29
CA THR A 88 4.88 2.84 13.92
C THR A 88 4.15 1.96 12.93
N TYR A 89 3.84 0.73 13.33
CA TYR A 89 3.21 -0.29 12.49
C TYR A 89 2.08 -1.00 13.25
N ILE A 90 0.91 -1.10 12.64
CA ILE A 90 -0.18 -1.94 13.16
C ILE A 90 0.03 -3.36 12.66
N VAL A 91 0.08 -4.32 13.57
CA VAL A 91 0.10 -5.76 13.30
C VAL A 91 -1.29 -6.31 13.59
N THR A 92 -1.96 -6.84 12.57
CA THR A 92 -3.27 -7.49 12.69
C THR A 92 -3.13 -9.02 12.58
N SER A 93 -4.24 -9.74 12.49
CA SER A 93 -4.28 -11.20 12.36
C SER A 93 -3.70 -11.73 11.03
N GLY A 94 -3.44 -13.04 10.99
CA GLY A 94 -2.90 -13.80 9.85
C GLY A 94 -1.74 -14.70 10.26
N ASN A 95 -1.16 -15.47 9.32
CA ASN A 95 -0.02 -16.36 9.60
C ASN A 95 1.32 -15.62 9.64
N SER A 96 1.40 -14.45 9.00
CA SER A 96 2.59 -13.60 8.99
C SER A 96 2.22 -12.13 8.82
N TYR A 97 3.05 -11.26 9.35
CA TYR A 97 3.00 -9.82 9.15
C TYR A 97 4.01 -9.40 8.09
N ASN A 98 3.55 -8.69 7.06
CA ASN A 98 4.43 -8.16 6.02
C ASN A 98 4.81 -6.71 6.34
N LEU A 99 5.92 -6.51 7.04
CA LEU A 99 6.52 -5.20 7.29
C LEU A 99 6.93 -4.56 5.97
N GLN A 100 6.43 -3.35 5.70
CA GLN A 100 6.76 -2.58 4.50
C GLN A 100 7.37 -1.25 4.89
N VAL A 101 8.62 -1.02 4.48
CA VAL A 101 9.32 0.24 4.70
C VAL A 101 9.38 0.97 3.37
N TRP A 102 8.88 2.20 3.35
CA TRP A 102 8.80 3.01 2.15
C TRP A 102 9.98 3.97 2.06
N ASN A 103 10.56 4.08 0.88
CA ASN A 103 11.56 5.09 0.50
C ASN A 103 12.86 5.11 1.31
N ARG A 104 13.17 4.05 2.05
CA ARG A 104 14.51 3.78 2.60
C ARG A 104 14.78 2.28 2.65
N ASP A 105 16.05 1.91 2.56
CA ASP A 105 16.51 0.56 2.92
C ASP A 105 16.90 0.54 4.41
N PRO A 106 16.17 -0.20 5.26
CA PRO A 106 16.50 -0.28 6.68
C PRO A 106 17.86 -0.90 6.98
N SER A 107 18.45 -1.66 6.04
CA SER A 107 19.77 -2.26 6.23
C SER A 107 20.91 -1.33 5.80
N SER A 108 20.60 -0.19 5.19
CA SER A 108 21.59 0.75 4.68
C SER A 108 21.88 1.86 5.70
N PRO A 109 23.15 2.24 5.92
CA PRO A 109 23.52 3.39 6.74
C PRO A 109 23.33 4.73 6.00
N SER A 110 22.26 4.87 5.21
CA SER A 110 21.98 6.13 4.50
C SER A 110 21.55 7.24 5.46
N VAL A 111 22.12 8.43 5.31
CA VAL A 111 21.80 9.58 6.18
C VAL A 111 20.35 10.01 5.99
N GLN A 112 19.63 10.19 7.09
CA GLN A 112 18.26 10.72 7.12
C GLN A 112 18.21 12.11 7.75
N ILE A 113 18.91 12.30 8.86
CA ILE A 113 19.06 13.58 9.55
C ILE A 113 20.55 13.89 9.68
N GLU A 114 20.91 15.14 9.43
CA GLU A 114 22.27 15.65 9.61
C GLU A 114 22.23 16.88 10.52
N TYR A 115 23.13 16.90 11.49
CA TYR A 115 23.29 17.99 12.46
C TYR A 115 24.40 18.95 12.02
N THR A 116 24.37 20.18 12.52
CA THR A 116 25.39 21.20 12.18
C THR A 116 26.79 20.86 12.67
N ASP A 117 26.91 19.98 13.68
CA ASP A 117 28.19 19.46 14.17
C ASP A 117 28.73 18.28 13.35
N GLY A 118 28.03 17.89 12.28
CA GLY A 118 28.37 16.77 11.40
C GLY A 118 27.87 15.40 11.87
N ALA A 119 27.22 15.32 13.04
CA ALA A 119 26.57 14.08 13.47
C ALA A 119 25.38 13.75 12.57
N THR A 120 25.00 12.46 12.52
CA THR A 120 23.91 11.99 11.65
C THR A 120 23.03 10.96 12.33
N LEU A 121 21.75 10.93 11.96
CA LEU A 121 20.87 9.77 12.15
C LEU A 121 20.67 9.05 10.83
N LEU A 122 20.87 7.74 10.86
CA LEU A 122 20.93 6.87 9.68
C LEU A 122 19.66 6.03 9.52
N ALA A 123 19.39 5.53 8.32
CA ALA A 123 18.21 4.71 8.04
C ALA A 123 18.20 3.39 8.84
N ASN A 124 19.38 2.79 9.07
CA ASN A 124 19.54 1.58 9.88
C ASN A 124 19.45 1.81 11.41
N GLN A 125 19.24 3.05 11.85
CA GLN A 125 19.00 3.39 13.26
C GLN A 125 17.51 3.61 13.56
N VAL A 126 16.64 3.64 12.55
CA VAL A 126 15.19 3.83 12.74
C VAL A 126 14.60 2.61 13.44
N ARG A 127 13.99 2.80 14.61
CA ARG A 127 13.37 1.68 15.35
C ARG A 127 11.93 1.48 14.88
N PHE A 128 11.53 0.21 14.76
CA PHE A 128 10.18 -0.18 14.39
C PHE A 128 9.37 -0.43 15.66
N VAL A 129 8.32 0.34 15.88
CA VAL A 129 7.32 0.11 16.93
C VAL A 129 6.15 -0.65 16.31
N LEU A 130 6.15 -1.97 16.46
CA LEU A 130 5.10 -2.84 15.97
C LEU A 130 4.08 -3.08 17.10
N VAL A 131 2.83 -2.67 16.86
CA VAL A 131 1.74 -2.78 17.83
C VAL A 131 0.72 -3.79 17.32
N ARG A 132 0.62 -4.93 18.00
CA ARG A 132 -0.37 -5.95 17.65
C ARG A 132 -1.73 -5.59 18.21
N VAL A 133 -2.74 -5.62 17.34
CA VAL A 133 -4.12 -5.26 17.68
C VAL A 133 -5.01 -6.43 17.32
N ASP A 134 -5.85 -6.81 18.27
CA ASP A 134 -6.93 -7.75 18.05
C ASP A 134 -8.02 -7.09 17.22
N THR A 135 -8.32 -7.66 16.05
CA THR A 135 -9.25 -7.07 15.08
C THR A 135 -10.71 -7.17 15.51
N THR A 136 -11.03 -7.99 16.50
CA THR A 136 -12.40 -8.20 17.01
C THR A 136 -12.65 -7.30 18.22
N SER A 137 -11.75 -7.32 19.21
CA SER A 137 -11.88 -6.51 20.42
C SER A 137 -11.33 -5.09 20.27
N HIS A 138 -10.58 -4.82 19.19
CA HIS A 138 -9.86 -3.57 18.95
C HIS A 138 -8.89 -3.20 20.09
N ARG A 139 -8.35 -4.21 20.79
CA ARG A 139 -7.40 -4.00 21.88
C ARG A 139 -5.97 -4.30 21.47
N VAL A 140 -5.04 -3.50 21.97
CA VAL A 140 -3.61 -3.76 21.84
C VAL A 140 -3.25 -5.01 22.65
N ARG A 141 -2.60 -5.97 21.99
CA ARG A 141 -2.24 -7.28 22.54
C ARG A 141 -0.78 -7.35 22.96
N CYS A 142 0.11 -6.80 22.16
CA CYS A 142 1.53 -6.68 22.46
C CYS A 142 2.16 -5.51 21.71
N VAL A 143 3.32 -5.06 22.18
CA VAL A 143 4.15 -4.04 21.53
C VAL A 143 5.56 -4.61 21.39
N ALA A 144 6.16 -4.48 20.22
CA ALA A 144 7.53 -4.86 19.96
C ALA A 144 8.31 -3.67 19.37
N VAL A 145 9.41 -3.30 20.01
CA VAL A 145 10.34 -2.26 19.54
C VAL A 145 11.56 -2.95 18.94
N LEU A 146 11.65 -2.97 17.61
CA LEU A 146 12.68 -3.72 16.90
C LEU A 146 13.68 -2.81 16.20
N SER A 147 14.96 -3.15 16.24
CA SER A 147 15.97 -2.53 15.38
C SER A 147 16.02 -3.21 14.00
N PRO A 148 16.49 -2.52 12.94
CA PRO A 148 16.72 -3.14 11.64
C PRO A 148 17.65 -4.35 11.73
N ASP A 149 18.74 -4.26 12.48
CA ASP A 149 19.70 -5.36 12.66
C ASP A 149 19.05 -6.59 13.31
N TYR A 150 18.21 -6.40 14.33
CA TYR A 150 17.48 -7.51 14.95
C TYR A 150 16.57 -8.19 13.93
N ILE A 151 15.83 -7.41 13.14
CA ILE A 151 14.94 -7.94 12.09
C ILE A 151 15.73 -8.74 11.06
N VAL A 152 16.89 -8.23 10.62
CA VAL A 152 17.75 -8.91 9.65
C VAL A 152 18.28 -10.22 10.23
N ASN A 153 18.80 -10.19 11.46
CA ASN A 153 19.37 -11.36 12.11
C ASN A 153 18.33 -12.44 12.41
N ARG A 154 17.09 -12.05 12.75
CA ARG A 154 16.03 -12.97 13.15
C ARG A 154 15.16 -13.47 12.00
N PHE A 155 14.87 -12.62 11.01
CA PHE A 155 13.90 -12.89 9.94
C PHE A 155 14.52 -12.80 8.52
N GLY A 156 15.82 -12.52 8.42
CA GLY A 156 16.56 -12.37 7.17
C GLY A 156 16.51 -10.94 6.61
N LYS A 157 17.27 -10.71 5.54
CA LYS A 157 17.40 -9.39 4.90
C LYS A 157 16.07 -8.86 4.35
N PHE A 158 15.90 -7.55 4.36
CA PHE A 158 14.80 -6.90 3.64
C PHE A 158 14.86 -7.26 2.14
N GLY A 159 13.69 -7.44 1.53
CA GLY A 159 13.60 -7.66 0.09
C GLY A 159 14.13 -6.46 -0.69
N LYS A 160 14.61 -6.71 -1.92
CA LYS A 160 15.09 -5.64 -2.80
C LYS A 160 14.04 -4.55 -2.98
N PRO A 161 14.45 -3.27 -3.08
CA PRO A 161 13.56 -2.16 -3.39
C PRO A 161 12.70 -2.48 -4.60
N THR A 162 11.37 -2.43 -4.41
CA THR A 162 10.42 -2.53 -5.51
C THR A 162 9.86 -1.14 -5.78
N VAL A 163 10.19 -0.59 -6.95
CA VAL A 163 9.66 0.71 -7.41
C VAL A 163 8.15 0.59 -7.62
N LYS A 164 7.44 1.63 -7.21
CA LYS A 164 5.99 1.76 -7.23
C LYS A 164 5.61 3.03 -7.97
N GLN A 165 5.03 2.84 -9.14
CA GLN A 165 4.44 3.88 -9.96
C GLN A 165 3.03 4.19 -9.42
N GLN A 166 2.66 5.47 -9.38
CA GLN A 166 1.40 5.90 -8.80
C GLN A 166 0.71 6.96 -9.64
N LEU A 167 -0.62 7.02 -9.54
CA LEU A 167 -1.43 8.12 -10.05
C LEU A 167 -2.32 8.71 -8.96
N ILE A 168 -2.78 9.93 -9.17
CA ILE A 168 -3.69 10.66 -8.29
C ILE A 168 -4.99 10.93 -9.04
N ILE A 169 -6.09 10.49 -8.43
CA ILE A 169 -7.46 10.84 -8.79
C ILE A 169 -7.87 12.05 -7.95
N THR A 170 -7.92 13.23 -8.56
CA THR A 170 -8.40 14.44 -7.90
C THR A 170 -9.90 14.36 -7.61
N PRO A 171 -10.43 15.12 -6.63
CA PRO A 171 -11.88 15.20 -6.39
C PRO A 171 -12.67 15.56 -7.66
N THR A 172 -12.17 16.51 -8.45
CA THR A 172 -12.76 16.93 -9.72
C THR A 172 -12.74 15.80 -10.76
N ALA A 173 -11.64 15.06 -10.89
CA ALA A 173 -11.58 13.89 -11.79
C ALA A 173 -12.56 12.79 -11.36
N ARG A 174 -12.64 12.50 -10.06
CA ARG A 174 -13.61 11.54 -9.50
C ARG A 174 -15.05 11.95 -9.81
N GLN A 175 -15.38 13.23 -9.62
CA GLN A 175 -16.72 13.73 -9.89
C GLN A 175 -17.09 13.62 -11.38
N ARG A 176 -16.15 13.94 -12.29
CA ARG A 176 -16.33 13.75 -13.73
C ARG A 176 -16.71 12.30 -14.10
N VAL A 177 -16.09 11.30 -13.45
CA VAL A 177 -16.43 9.90 -13.69
C VAL A 177 -17.85 9.56 -13.19
N TYR A 178 -18.27 10.10 -12.04
CA TYR A 178 -19.62 9.86 -11.51
C TYR A 178 -20.71 10.47 -12.39
N GLU A 179 -20.45 11.65 -12.95
CA GLU A 179 -21.38 12.41 -13.79
C GLU A 179 -21.38 11.95 -15.26
N ALA A 180 -20.38 11.18 -15.69
CA ALA A 180 -20.35 10.61 -17.03
C ALA A 180 -21.58 9.71 -17.29
N PRO A 181 -22.06 9.60 -18.54
CA PRO A 181 -23.15 8.69 -18.87
C PRO A 181 -22.88 7.26 -18.41
N GLY A 182 -23.82 6.68 -17.66
CA GLY A 182 -23.66 5.36 -17.04
C GLY A 182 -22.60 5.30 -15.93
N SER A 183 -22.17 6.46 -15.40
CA SER A 183 -21.10 6.62 -14.42
C SER A 183 -19.79 5.93 -14.84
N MET A 184 -19.49 6.00 -16.13
CA MET A 184 -18.32 5.35 -16.73
C MET A 184 -17.57 6.29 -17.67
N VAL A 185 -16.25 6.38 -17.47
CA VAL A 185 -15.33 6.89 -18.49
C VAL A 185 -14.80 5.69 -19.26
N PHE A 186 -15.05 5.68 -20.57
CA PHE A 186 -14.71 4.57 -21.45
C PHE A 186 -13.88 5.07 -22.64
N LEU A 187 -12.77 4.39 -22.91
CA LEU A 187 -11.97 4.58 -24.12
C LEU A 187 -11.64 3.20 -24.73
N PRO A 188 -11.83 2.99 -26.05
CA PRO A 188 -11.68 1.69 -26.67
C PRO A 188 -10.22 1.20 -26.70
N ASP A 189 -10.03 -0.06 -27.10
CA ASP A 189 -8.70 -0.65 -27.29
C ASP A 189 -7.84 0.16 -28.29
N ASP A 190 -6.51 0.15 -28.08
CA ASP A 190 -5.55 0.59 -29.09
C ASP A 190 -5.79 -0.17 -30.41
N PRO A 191 -5.69 0.47 -31.60
CA PRO A 191 -5.96 -0.18 -32.87
C PRO A 191 -5.19 -1.49 -33.11
N ARG A 192 -3.98 -1.64 -32.54
CA ARG A 192 -3.19 -2.88 -32.64
C ARG A 192 -3.80 -3.99 -31.78
N VAL A 193 -4.29 -3.66 -30.59
CA VAL A 193 -4.98 -4.61 -29.70
C VAL A 193 -6.34 -4.97 -30.27
N ALA A 194 -7.13 -3.99 -30.73
CA ALA A 194 -8.48 -4.17 -31.23
C ALA A 194 -8.59 -5.26 -32.32
N LYS A 195 -7.59 -5.35 -33.21
CA LYS A 195 -7.50 -6.37 -34.27
C LYS A 195 -7.43 -7.81 -33.76
N ARG A 196 -7.05 -8.02 -32.50
CA ARG A 196 -6.90 -9.34 -31.86
C ARG A 196 -8.10 -9.71 -30.99
N THR A 197 -9.07 -8.80 -30.87
CA THR A 197 -10.21 -8.95 -29.96
C THR A 197 -11.44 -9.53 -30.65
N VAL A 198 -12.32 -10.14 -29.84
CA VAL A 198 -13.61 -10.68 -30.24
C VAL A 198 -14.72 -10.11 -29.35
N ALA A 199 -15.92 -9.99 -29.91
CA ALA A 199 -17.06 -9.47 -29.16
C ALA A 199 -17.60 -10.46 -28.12
N ARG A 200 -17.42 -11.77 -28.36
CA ARG A 200 -17.90 -12.86 -27.49
C ARG A 200 -16.95 -14.04 -27.59
N VAL A 201 -16.66 -14.67 -26.45
CA VAL A 201 -15.91 -15.93 -26.34
C VAL A 201 -16.25 -16.60 -25.02
N ASP A 202 -16.22 -17.94 -24.99
CA ASP A 202 -16.32 -18.70 -23.75
C ASP A 202 -14.95 -18.78 -23.07
N LEU A 203 -14.85 -18.22 -21.86
CA LEU A 203 -13.63 -18.16 -21.05
C LEU A 203 -13.61 -19.19 -19.92
N SER A 204 -14.64 -20.04 -19.81
CA SER A 204 -14.83 -20.95 -18.67
C SER A 204 -13.74 -22.03 -18.54
N GLY A 205 -13.06 -22.35 -19.64
CA GLY A 205 -11.90 -23.26 -19.68
C GLY A 205 -10.54 -22.58 -19.63
N CYS A 206 -10.48 -21.24 -19.57
CA CYS A 206 -9.24 -20.48 -19.60
C CYS A 206 -8.73 -20.20 -18.17
N ASN A 207 -7.41 -20.12 -18.01
CA ASN A 207 -6.80 -19.59 -16.78
C ASN A 207 -6.65 -18.07 -16.92
N PHE A 208 -7.30 -17.30 -16.05
CA PHE A 208 -7.26 -15.84 -16.15
C PHE A 208 -5.88 -15.22 -15.83
N HIS A 209 -4.98 -16.00 -15.20
CA HIS A 209 -3.56 -15.68 -15.01
C HIS A 209 -2.65 -16.14 -16.16
N GLY A 210 -3.23 -16.79 -17.17
CA GLY A 210 -2.53 -17.17 -18.40
C GLY A 210 -2.17 -15.97 -19.27
N GLU A 211 -1.39 -16.22 -20.32
CA GLU A 211 -1.05 -15.17 -21.29
C GLU A 211 -2.24 -14.84 -22.21
N PRO A 212 -2.33 -13.61 -22.75
CA PRO A 212 -3.31 -13.24 -23.77
C PRO A 212 -3.31 -14.12 -25.02
N GLU A 213 -4.45 -14.75 -25.33
CA GLU A 213 -4.64 -15.58 -26.52
C GLU A 213 -5.45 -14.86 -27.62
N ALA A 214 -4.94 -14.88 -28.86
CA ALA A 214 -5.67 -14.34 -30.00
C ALA A 214 -6.99 -15.10 -30.22
N GLY A 215 -8.08 -14.38 -30.49
CA GLY A 215 -9.42 -14.98 -30.59
C GLY A 215 -10.10 -15.29 -29.25
N ARG A 216 -9.38 -15.13 -28.12
CA ARG A 216 -9.95 -15.24 -26.76
C ARG A 216 -9.81 -13.95 -25.93
N LEU A 217 -9.36 -12.87 -26.56
CA LEU A 217 -9.39 -11.53 -25.99
C LEU A 217 -10.74 -10.89 -26.24
N LEU A 218 -11.50 -10.60 -25.18
CA LEU A 218 -12.69 -9.78 -25.30
C LEU A 218 -12.31 -8.37 -25.75
N SER A 219 -13.15 -7.78 -26.59
CA SER A 219 -13.05 -6.36 -26.93
C SER A 219 -13.39 -5.50 -25.72
N MET A 220 -12.79 -4.31 -25.66
CA MET A 220 -13.12 -3.30 -24.66
C MET A 220 -14.63 -3.00 -24.57
N GLU A 221 -15.36 -2.97 -25.70
CA GLU A 221 -16.81 -2.78 -25.70
C GLU A 221 -17.57 -3.97 -25.05
N ALA A 222 -17.11 -5.21 -25.25
CA ALA A 222 -17.69 -6.37 -24.58
C ALA A 222 -17.45 -6.30 -23.06
N ILE A 223 -16.23 -5.93 -22.65
CA ILE A 223 -15.88 -5.72 -21.23
C ILE A 223 -16.73 -4.59 -20.63
N LYS A 224 -16.88 -3.47 -21.32
CA LYS A 224 -17.72 -2.33 -20.90
C LYS A 224 -19.14 -2.75 -20.58
N ALA A 225 -19.79 -3.53 -21.44
CA ALA A 225 -21.14 -4.01 -21.22
C ALA A 225 -21.25 -4.89 -19.95
N ILE A 226 -20.26 -5.74 -19.71
CA ILE A 226 -20.18 -6.60 -18.52
C ILE A 226 -19.98 -5.74 -17.26
N VAL A 227 -19.03 -4.79 -17.30
CA VAL A 227 -18.71 -3.91 -16.17
C VAL A 227 -19.89 -3.01 -15.80
N ALA A 228 -20.56 -2.43 -16.79
CA ALA A 228 -21.72 -1.57 -16.57
C ALA A 228 -22.86 -2.30 -15.84
N SER A 229 -23.06 -3.59 -16.13
CA SER A 229 -24.15 -4.38 -15.53
C SER A 229 -23.78 -5.08 -14.23
N ARG A 230 -22.49 -5.37 -13.98
CA ARG A 230 -22.05 -6.20 -12.84
C ARG A 230 -21.24 -5.45 -11.79
N VAL A 231 -20.53 -4.39 -12.17
CA VAL A 231 -19.58 -3.70 -11.28
C VAL A 231 -20.13 -2.37 -10.78
N ILE A 232 -20.77 -1.58 -11.64
CA ILE A 232 -21.37 -0.31 -11.23
C ILE A 232 -22.56 -0.58 -10.30
N GLY A 233 -22.56 0.07 -9.13
CA GLY A 233 -23.57 -0.15 -8.10
C GLY A 233 -23.31 -1.36 -7.19
N ALA A 234 -22.37 -2.25 -7.54
CA ALA A 234 -21.99 -3.36 -6.67
C ALA A 234 -21.39 -2.86 -5.35
N VAL A 235 -21.68 -3.56 -4.26
CA VAL A 235 -21.15 -3.25 -2.93
C VAL A 235 -19.99 -4.19 -2.66
N LEU A 236 -18.79 -3.61 -2.51
CA LEU A 236 -17.63 -4.33 -2.02
C LEU A 236 -17.57 -4.13 -0.51
N GLU A 237 -17.80 -5.21 0.24
CA GLU A 237 -17.83 -5.22 1.71
C GLU A 237 -16.71 -4.33 2.32
N PRO A 238 -17.02 -3.50 3.34
CA PRO A 238 -16.05 -2.61 3.99
C PRO A 238 -15.02 -3.39 4.80
N LYS A 239 -14.09 -4.02 4.10
CA LYS A 239 -12.90 -4.70 4.61
C LYS A 239 -11.65 -3.91 4.16
N ALA A 240 -10.47 -4.34 4.62
CA ALA A 240 -9.20 -3.75 4.19
C ALA A 240 -9.11 -3.66 2.65
N THR A 241 -8.48 -2.61 2.12
CA THR A 241 -8.42 -2.35 0.66
C THR A 241 -7.89 -3.52 -0.15
N LYS A 242 -6.92 -4.30 0.38
CA LYS A 242 -6.43 -5.52 -0.26
C LYS A 242 -7.56 -6.54 -0.50
N THR A 243 -8.37 -6.79 0.53
CA THR A 243 -9.49 -7.74 0.46
C THR A 243 -10.56 -7.27 -0.51
N ARG A 244 -10.82 -5.95 -0.57
CA ARG A 244 -11.73 -5.38 -1.58
C ARG A 244 -11.18 -5.48 -2.99
N GLY A 245 -9.87 -5.28 -3.18
CA GLY A 245 -9.18 -5.48 -4.45
C GLY A 245 -9.38 -6.91 -4.96
N GLN A 246 -9.11 -7.90 -4.12
CA GLN A 246 -9.33 -9.32 -4.43
C GLN A 246 -10.81 -9.63 -4.73
N ALA A 247 -11.73 -9.05 -3.96
CA ALA A 247 -13.17 -9.21 -4.22
C ALA A 247 -13.60 -8.61 -5.57
N LEU A 248 -13.05 -7.44 -5.96
CA LEU A 248 -13.31 -6.86 -7.27
C LEU A 248 -12.69 -7.70 -8.40
N GLU A 249 -11.45 -8.15 -8.25
CA GLU A 249 -10.78 -9.03 -9.21
C GLU A 249 -11.62 -10.30 -9.45
N GLN A 250 -12.06 -10.97 -8.38
CA GLN A 250 -12.92 -12.14 -8.47
C GLN A 250 -14.27 -11.84 -9.11
N LEU A 251 -14.91 -10.71 -8.76
CA LEU A 251 -16.15 -10.26 -9.37
C LEU A 251 -15.99 -10.05 -10.88
N VAL A 252 -14.94 -9.34 -11.29
CA VAL A 252 -14.67 -9.04 -12.71
C VAL A 252 -14.33 -10.32 -13.45
N ALA A 253 -13.42 -11.15 -12.97
CA ALA A 253 -13.06 -12.41 -13.62
C ALA A 253 -14.28 -13.34 -13.77
N SER A 254 -15.09 -13.50 -12.72
CA SER A 254 -16.31 -14.30 -12.80
C SER A 254 -17.32 -13.72 -13.81
N ALA A 255 -17.46 -12.38 -13.85
CA ALA A 255 -18.34 -11.70 -14.78
C ALA A 255 -17.90 -11.81 -16.25
N LEU A 256 -16.59 -11.91 -16.50
CA LEU A 256 -16.04 -12.18 -17.82
C LEU A 256 -16.27 -13.64 -18.26
N GLY A 257 -16.62 -14.55 -17.34
CA GLY A 257 -16.95 -15.94 -17.63
C GLY A 257 -15.87 -16.95 -17.23
N TYR A 258 -14.83 -16.55 -16.49
CA TYR A 258 -13.85 -17.48 -15.94
C TYR A 258 -14.44 -18.31 -14.81
N LYS A 259 -13.97 -19.55 -14.67
CA LYS A 259 -14.13 -20.33 -13.44
C LYS A 259 -13.04 -19.93 -12.46
N VAL A 260 -13.41 -19.18 -11.42
CA VAL A 260 -12.47 -18.68 -10.41
C VAL A 260 -12.58 -19.55 -9.16
N SER A 261 -11.47 -20.12 -8.70
CA SER A 261 -11.38 -20.71 -7.36
C SER A 261 -10.67 -19.76 -6.39
N ASP A 262 -10.92 -19.92 -5.09
CA ASP A 262 -10.28 -19.09 -4.05
C ASP A 262 -8.74 -19.21 -4.04
N LYS A 263 -8.18 -20.28 -4.63
CA LYS A 263 -6.73 -20.47 -4.77
C LYS A 263 -6.13 -19.60 -5.87
N ASP A 264 -6.92 -19.24 -6.88
CA ASP A 264 -6.44 -18.50 -8.06
C ASP A 264 -6.28 -17.01 -7.77
N VAL A 265 -7.08 -16.44 -6.86
CA VAL A 265 -7.07 -14.99 -6.51
C VAL A 265 -5.86 -14.57 -5.65
N MET A 266 -5.01 -15.53 -5.26
CA MET A 266 -3.82 -15.28 -4.42
C MET A 266 -2.51 -15.18 -5.22
N ILE A 267 -2.55 -15.46 -6.52
CA ILE A 267 -1.38 -15.42 -7.41
C ILE A 267 -1.19 -13.97 -7.87
N GLY A 268 -0.64 -13.12 -7.00
CA GLY A 268 -0.37 -11.73 -7.33
C GLY A 268 0.40 -11.60 -8.65
N GLY A 269 0.01 -10.66 -9.51
CA GLY A 269 0.56 -10.48 -10.84
C GLY A 269 0.28 -9.10 -11.40
N TYR A 270 0.85 -8.82 -12.57
CA TYR A 270 0.45 -7.68 -13.39
C TYR A 270 0.35 -8.17 -14.84
N PRO A 271 -0.77 -7.92 -15.54
CA PRO A 271 -2.02 -7.39 -15.00
C PRO A 271 -2.74 -8.39 -14.07
N ASP A 272 -3.68 -7.90 -13.25
CA ASP A 272 -4.50 -8.73 -12.34
C ASP A 272 -5.27 -9.84 -13.11
N ILE A 273 -5.84 -9.52 -14.27
CA ILE A 273 -6.45 -10.51 -15.20
C ILE A 273 -5.57 -10.58 -16.45
N ARG A 274 -4.44 -11.29 -16.34
CA ARG A 274 -3.40 -11.38 -17.38
C ARG A 274 -3.92 -11.88 -18.72
N HIS A 275 -4.81 -12.87 -18.75
CA HIS A 275 -5.34 -13.43 -20.00
C HIS A 275 -6.14 -12.39 -20.81
N GLN A 276 -6.62 -11.30 -20.18
CA GLN A 276 -7.27 -10.18 -20.87
C GLN A 276 -6.41 -8.92 -20.92
N ALA A 277 -5.16 -8.99 -20.46
CA ALA A 277 -4.28 -7.86 -20.20
C ALA A 277 -5.01 -6.71 -19.47
N LEU A 278 -5.80 -7.06 -18.45
CA LEU A 278 -6.69 -6.14 -17.73
C LEU A 278 -6.24 -6.01 -16.27
N GLU A 279 -5.82 -4.81 -15.91
CA GLU A 279 -5.50 -4.42 -14.53
C GLU A 279 -6.75 -3.92 -13.83
N VAL A 280 -7.01 -4.39 -12.62
CA VAL A 280 -8.25 -4.12 -11.88
C VAL A 280 -7.92 -3.43 -10.56
N LYS A 281 -8.47 -2.23 -10.34
CA LYS A 281 -8.19 -1.43 -9.14
C LYS A 281 -9.46 -0.96 -8.47
N VAL A 282 -9.59 -1.25 -7.18
CA VAL A 282 -10.57 -0.59 -6.30
C VAL A 282 -9.95 0.69 -5.77
N GLN A 283 -10.68 1.79 -5.85
CA GLN A 283 -10.15 3.09 -5.42
C GLN A 283 -11.16 3.96 -4.66
N ASP A 284 -11.04 3.95 -3.33
CA ASP A 284 -11.75 4.83 -2.40
C ASP A 284 -10.90 6.01 -1.89
N ALA A 285 -9.59 5.97 -2.11
CA ALA A 285 -8.65 7.06 -1.81
C ALA A 285 -8.21 7.82 -3.07
N PRO A 286 -7.49 8.95 -2.97
CA PRO A 286 -6.97 9.65 -4.15
C PRO A 286 -5.88 8.87 -4.91
N THR A 287 -5.00 8.14 -4.23
CA THR A 287 -3.80 7.54 -4.86
C THR A 287 -4.04 6.12 -5.33
N VAL A 288 -3.81 5.83 -6.62
CA VAL A 288 -3.81 4.46 -7.17
C VAL A 288 -2.37 3.97 -7.30
N ASP A 289 -2.10 2.73 -6.86
CA ASP A 289 -0.84 2.02 -7.11
C ASP A 289 -0.92 1.33 -8.48
N LEU A 290 -0.04 1.71 -9.41
CA LEU A 290 0.10 1.10 -10.73
C LEU A 290 1.07 -0.09 -10.74
N GLY A 291 1.74 -0.33 -9.61
CA GLY A 291 2.74 -1.38 -9.50
C GLY A 291 4.07 -0.96 -10.12
N ARG A 292 4.66 -1.88 -10.89
CA ARG A 292 6.00 -1.72 -11.46
C ARG A 292 6.02 -0.79 -12.67
N TYR A 293 5.00 -0.89 -13.53
CA TYR A 293 4.98 -0.22 -14.82
C TYR A 293 4.21 1.10 -14.74
N SER A 294 4.69 2.11 -15.49
CA SER A 294 3.96 3.35 -15.71
C SER A 294 3.58 3.45 -17.18
N PRO A 295 2.32 3.67 -17.54
CA PRO A 295 1.93 3.89 -18.94
C PRO A 295 2.54 5.16 -19.57
N GLN A 296 3.16 6.04 -18.78
CA GLN A 296 3.92 7.18 -19.29
C GLN A 296 5.10 6.75 -20.17
N PHE A 297 5.68 5.59 -19.88
CA PHE A 297 6.85 5.04 -20.57
C PHE A 297 6.43 3.72 -21.22
N GLU A 298 6.53 3.63 -22.54
CA GLU A 298 6.14 2.41 -23.24
C GLU A 298 7.18 1.30 -22.99
N GLU A 299 6.74 0.21 -22.39
CA GLU A 299 7.57 -0.94 -22.05
C GLU A 299 6.78 -2.23 -22.34
N GLU A 300 7.46 -3.28 -22.79
CA GLU A 300 6.85 -4.60 -22.95
C GLU A 300 6.45 -5.18 -21.59
N VAL A 301 5.26 -5.78 -21.53
CA VAL A 301 4.73 -6.37 -20.29
C VAL A 301 4.99 -7.87 -20.27
N ALA A 302 5.84 -8.30 -19.33
CA ALA A 302 6.19 -9.72 -19.18
C ALA A 302 4.94 -10.61 -19.00
N GLY A 303 4.83 -11.68 -19.80
CA GLY A 303 3.68 -12.59 -19.81
C GLY A 303 2.44 -12.06 -20.55
N CYS A 304 2.54 -10.93 -21.24
CA CYS A 304 1.45 -10.34 -22.03
C CYS A 304 1.88 -10.05 -23.47
N ALA A 305 2.15 -11.09 -24.26
CA ALA A 305 2.66 -10.94 -25.62
C ALA A 305 1.79 -10.00 -26.50
N GLY A 306 2.44 -8.97 -27.05
CA GLY A 306 1.81 -7.93 -27.87
C GLY A 306 1.00 -6.90 -27.07
N PHE A 307 1.28 -6.76 -25.77
CA PHE A 307 0.86 -5.64 -24.95
C PHE A 307 2.05 -4.89 -24.35
N THR A 308 1.96 -3.57 -24.36
CA THR A 308 2.89 -2.67 -23.68
C THR A 308 2.20 -2.04 -22.47
N SER A 309 2.96 -1.38 -21.59
CA SER A 309 2.45 -0.56 -20.49
C SER A 309 1.40 0.47 -20.93
N LYS A 310 1.45 0.92 -22.19
CA LYS A 310 0.46 1.82 -22.81
C LYS A 310 -0.80 1.09 -23.28
N SER A 311 -0.70 -0.16 -23.73
CA SER A 311 -1.83 -0.89 -24.31
C SER A 311 -2.52 -1.84 -23.33
N VAL A 312 -1.90 -2.15 -22.18
CA VAL A 312 -2.59 -2.82 -21.05
C VAL A 312 -3.84 -2.02 -20.68
N ARG A 313 -4.93 -2.73 -20.43
CA ARG A 313 -6.24 -2.16 -20.12
C ARG A 313 -6.36 -1.96 -18.61
N TYR A 314 -7.05 -0.91 -18.21
CA TYR A 314 -7.28 -0.58 -16.81
C TYR A 314 -8.78 -0.49 -16.54
N LEU A 315 -9.24 -1.19 -15.52
CA LEU A 315 -10.54 -1.03 -14.88
C LEU A 315 -10.32 -0.48 -13.47
N ILE A 316 -10.60 0.80 -13.28
CA ILE A 316 -10.50 1.46 -11.97
C ILE A 316 -11.92 1.73 -11.44
N ALA A 317 -12.34 0.94 -10.46
CA ALA A 317 -13.63 1.08 -9.78
C ALA A 317 -13.53 2.11 -8.65
N LEU A 318 -14.27 3.21 -8.79
CA LEU A 318 -14.34 4.28 -7.81
C LEU A 318 -15.42 3.96 -6.79
N THR A 319 -14.99 3.54 -5.61
CA THR A 319 -15.90 3.13 -4.53
C THR A 319 -16.09 4.25 -3.51
N ASP A 320 -17.28 4.28 -2.94
CA ASP A 320 -17.57 5.10 -1.77
C ASP A 320 -16.91 4.47 -0.53
N ALA A 321 -16.12 5.26 0.19
CA ALA A 321 -15.29 4.79 1.30
C ALA A 321 -16.10 4.39 2.55
N THR A 322 -17.39 4.69 2.60
CA THR A 322 -18.27 4.43 3.74
C THR A 322 -19.17 3.23 3.46
N THR A 323 -19.78 3.21 2.28
CA THR A 323 -20.76 2.19 1.88
C THR A 323 -20.13 1.03 1.12
N GLY A 324 -18.89 1.18 0.60
CA GLY A 324 -18.26 0.18 -0.26
C GLY A 324 -18.88 0.10 -1.66
N LYS A 325 -19.90 0.92 -1.97
CA LYS A 325 -20.59 0.91 -3.25
C LYS A 325 -19.70 1.47 -4.36
N CYS A 326 -19.58 0.74 -5.46
CA CYS A 326 -18.96 1.22 -6.69
C CYS A 326 -19.86 2.29 -7.32
N ARG A 327 -19.38 3.54 -7.37
CA ARG A 327 -20.13 4.69 -7.86
C ARG A 327 -19.79 5.06 -9.30
N GLY A 328 -18.65 4.61 -9.80
CA GLY A 328 -18.28 4.78 -11.20
C GLY A 328 -17.03 3.99 -11.55
N VAL A 329 -16.77 3.85 -12.84
CA VAL A 329 -15.64 3.08 -13.35
C VAL A 329 -14.90 3.85 -14.43
N VAL A 330 -13.57 3.78 -14.42
CA VAL A 330 -12.76 4.13 -15.59
C VAL A 330 -12.33 2.84 -16.26
N LEU A 331 -12.63 2.71 -17.55
CA LEU A 331 -12.25 1.58 -18.38
C LEU A 331 -11.53 2.09 -19.63
N CYS A 332 -10.21 1.96 -19.69
CA CYS A 332 -9.40 2.50 -20.79
C CYS A 332 -8.04 1.80 -20.93
N PRO A 333 -7.36 1.91 -22.08
CA PRO A 333 -5.94 1.59 -22.21
C PRO A 333 -5.07 2.48 -21.33
N GLY A 334 -3.91 1.97 -20.91
CA GLY A 334 -2.94 2.69 -20.09
C GLY A 334 -2.51 4.03 -20.68
N ALA A 335 -2.38 4.12 -22.01
CA ALA A 335 -2.02 5.33 -22.74
C ALA A 335 -2.93 6.54 -22.42
N HIS A 336 -4.16 6.29 -21.99
CA HIS A 336 -5.16 7.30 -21.70
C HIS A 336 -5.36 7.59 -20.22
N LEU A 337 -4.64 6.90 -19.33
CA LEU A 337 -4.76 7.17 -17.89
C LEU A 337 -4.33 8.60 -17.54
N GLY A 338 -3.31 9.14 -18.24
CA GLY A 338 -2.86 10.52 -18.09
C GLY A 338 -3.89 11.57 -18.54
N ASP A 339 -4.82 11.21 -19.43
CA ASP A 339 -5.90 12.11 -19.87
C ASP A 339 -6.95 12.30 -18.76
N GLN A 340 -7.07 11.29 -17.89
CA GLN A 340 -8.07 11.27 -16.82
C GLN A 340 -7.49 11.73 -15.48
N PHE A 341 -6.23 11.39 -15.22
CA PHE A 341 -5.60 11.47 -13.90
C PHE A 341 -4.16 11.97 -13.96
N THR A 342 -3.59 12.29 -12.80
CA THR A 342 -2.24 12.87 -12.71
C THR A 342 -1.25 11.83 -12.22
N TYR A 343 -0.17 11.59 -12.96
CA TYR A 343 0.91 10.74 -12.48
C TYR A 343 1.70 11.41 -11.36
N VAL A 344 2.14 10.61 -10.39
CA VAL A 344 3.08 11.08 -9.37
C VAL A 344 4.48 11.09 -9.99
N ALA A 345 5.06 12.27 -10.16
CA ALA A 345 6.38 12.42 -10.80
C ALA A 345 7.52 11.76 -10.01
N ASP A 346 7.46 11.78 -8.68
CA ASP A 346 8.50 11.21 -7.86
C ASP A 346 8.29 9.71 -7.66
N GLU A 347 9.28 8.91 -8.04
CA GLU A 347 9.28 7.49 -7.73
C GLU A 347 9.21 7.25 -6.22
N SER A 348 8.46 6.21 -5.84
CA SER A 348 8.50 5.66 -4.49
C SER A 348 8.88 4.19 -4.58
N PHE A 349 9.56 3.67 -3.58
CA PHE A 349 9.88 2.26 -3.51
C PHE A 349 9.54 1.71 -2.14
N LYS A 350 9.41 0.40 -2.06
CA LYS A 350 9.23 -0.32 -0.80
C LYS A 350 10.26 -1.44 -0.64
N CYS A 351 10.74 -1.59 0.58
CA CYS A 351 11.48 -2.74 1.07
C CYS A 351 10.55 -3.53 2.00
N GLN A 352 10.58 -4.87 1.91
CA GLN A 352 9.60 -5.70 2.62
C GLN A 352 10.23 -6.83 3.43
N ARG A 353 9.63 -7.14 4.57
CA ARG A 353 9.98 -8.31 5.36
C ARG A 353 8.79 -8.99 6.01
N SER A 354 8.73 -10.32 5.84
CA SER A 354 7.75 -11.15 6.50
C SER A 354 8.23 -11.52 7.91
N ILE A 355 7.38 -11.29 8.91
CA ILE A 355 7.59 -11.64 10.31
C ILE A 355 6.49 -12.65 10.69
N PRO A 356 6.83 -13.88 11.10
CA PRO A 356 5.82 -14.89 11.46
C PRO A 356 4.90 -14.41 12.58
N MET A 357 3.61 -14.73 12.53
CA MET A 357 2.68 -14.30 13.59
C MET A 357 3.02 -14.93 14.95
N ALA A 358 3.56 -16.15 14.94
CA ALA A 358 4.06 -16.84 16.12
C ALA A 358 5.06 -16.00 16.94
N PHE A 359 5.83 -15.11 16.30
CA PHE A 359 6.69 -14.15 17.00
C PHE A 359 5.87 -13.23 17.92
N PHE A 360 4.78 -12.66 17.42
CA PHE A 360 3.93 -11.76 18.20
C PHE A 360 3.05 -12.47 19.22
N GLU A 361 2.70 -13.73 18.98
CA GLU A 361 1.95 -14.58 19.92
C GLU A 361 2.78 -14.91 21.17
N GLN A 362 4.10 -15.08 21.02
CA GLN A 362 5.01 -15.29 22.16
C GLN A 362 5.13 -14.07 23.08
N MET A 363 4.75 -12.88 22.62
CA MET A 363 4.86 -11.61 23.34
C MET A 363 3.51 -11.12 23.88
N GLU A 364 2.50 -11.99 23.91
CA GLU A 364 1.15 -11.65 24.34
C GLU A 364 1.13 -10.99 25.73
N GLY A 365 0.50 -9.81 25.85
CA GLY A 365 0.47 -9.03 27.09
C GLY A 365 1.78 -8.30 27.43
N MET A 366 2.78 -8.35 26.56
CA MET A 366 4.11 -7.77 26.80
C MET A 366 4.39 -6.58 25.90
N SER A 367 5.29 -5.71 26.38
CA SER A 367 5.97 -4.69 25.58
C SER A 367 7.46 -4.94 25.66
N VAL A 368 8.09 -5.32 24.55
CA VAL A 368 9.48 -5.82 24.52
C VAL A 368 10.34 -5.10 23.48
N ALA A 369 11.65 -5.19 23.63
CA ALA A 369 12.62 -4.67 22.67
C ALA A 369 13.59 -5.76 22.25
N ASN A 370 13.73 -6.00 20.95
CA ASN A 370 14.65 -7.00 20.38
C ASN A 370 14.69 -8.34 21.17
N PRO A 371 13.54 -9.01 21.37
CA PRO A 371 13.38 -10.12 22.32
C PRO A 371 14.09 -11.42 21.94
#